data_AF-A0A256YFZ7-F1
#
_entry.id   AF-A0A256YFZ7-F1
#
_cell.length_a   1.000
_cell.length_b   1.000
_cell.length_c   1.000
_cell.angle_alpha   90.00
_cell.angle_beta   90.00
_cell.angle_gamma   90.00
#
_symmetry.space_group_name_H-M   'P 1'
#
loop_
_entity.id
_entity.type
_entity.pdbx_description
1 polymer ?
#
loop_
_entity_poly.entity_id
_entity_poly.type
_entity_poly.pdbx_seq_one_letter_code
_entity_poly.pdbx_strand_id
1 'polypeptide(L)'
;MNYLWDEISVSVTYESDRKIAEKVIKECTTEVVGNIMKDGAEAMKRVSQRYRAMGRGISEYIHLTPQIRVELADSCFNVSARYIVKARHR
;
A
#
# COMPACT_ATOMS: atom_id res chain seq x y z
N MET A 1 3.63 -15.13 -10.44
CA MET A 1 2.64 -14.10 -10.06
C MET A 1 3.40 -12.80 -9.88
N ASN A 2 3.22 -11.84 -10.80
CA ASN A 2 3.96 -10.58 -10.76
C ASN A 2 3.11 -9.56 -9.99
N TYR A 3 3.50 -9.30 -8.74
CA TYR A 3 2.95 -8.25 -7.90
C TYR A 3 3.97 -7.13 -7.80
N LEU A 4 3.50 -5.89 -7.81
CA LEU A 4 4.33 -4.69 -7.76
C LEU A 4 3.87 -3.82 -6.60
N TRP A 5 4.83 -3.11 -6.01
CA TRP A 5 4.52 -1.97 -5.15
C TRP A 5 4.18 -0.78 -6.04
N ASP A 6 3.09 -0.11 -5.70
CA ASP A 6 2.73 1.17 -6.32
C ASP A 6 2.36 2.18 -5.24
N GLU A 7 2.41 3.45 -5.62
CA GLU A 7 2.11 4.57 -4.76
C GLU A 7 1.33 5.64 -5.54
N ILE A 8 0.25 6.12 -4.93
CA ILE A 8 -0.45 7.32 -5.37
C ILE A 8 -0.27 8.41 -4.31
N SER A 9 -0.11 9.66 -4.75
CA SER A 9 0.01 10.82 -3.87
C SER A 9 -0.97 11.89 -4.27
N VAL A 10 -1.67 12.44 -3.28
CA VAL A 10 -2.64 13.52 -3.48
C VAL A 10 -2.21 14.72 -2.63
N SER A 11 -2.03 15.87 -3.26
CA SER A 11 -1.78 17.12 -2.58
C SER A 11 -3.08 17.73 -2.07
N VAL A 12 -3.12 18.05 -0.79
CA VAL A 12 -4.29 18.61 -0.10
C VAL A 12 -3.89 19.94 0.53
N THR A 13 -4.68 20.98 0.29
CA THR A 13 -4.44 22.33 0.82
C THR A 13 -4.49 22.34 2.35
N TYR A 14 -3.70 23.20 3.00
CA TYR A 14 -3.68 23.32 4.47
C TYR A 14 -5.00 23.76 5.10
N GLU A 15 -5.90 24.37 4.32
CA GLU A 15 -7.24 24.75 4.77
C GLU A 15 -8.16 23.54 4.98
N SER A 16 -7.80 22.36 4.46
CA SER A 16 -8.56 21.13 4.64
C SER A 16 -8.20 20.41 5.93
N ASP A 17 -9.14 19.62 6.47
CA ASP A 17 -8.88 18.75 7.62
C ASP A 17 -8.01 17.56 7.19
N ARG A 18 -6.77 17.53 7.71
CA ARG A 18 -5.80 16.46 7.45
C ARG A 18 -6.30 15.07 7.85
N LYS A 19 -6.96 14.92 9.00
CA LYS A 19 -7.43 13.61 9.47
C LYS A 19 -8.53 13.08 8.57
N ILE A 20 -9.40 13.95 8.08
CA ILE A 20 -10.45 13.59 7.12
C ILE A 20 -9.82 13.19 5.79
N ALA A 21 -8.85 13.95 5.28
CA ALA A 21 -8.15 13.61 4.04
C ALA A 21 -7.45 12.23 4.12
N GLU A 22 -6.71 11.97 5.22
CA GLU A 22 -6.10 10.66 5.47
C GLU A 22 -7.13 9.52 5.51
N LYS A 23 -8.26 9.75 6.20
CA LYS A 23 -9.34 8.76 6.32
C LYS A 23 -9.96 8.44 4.96
N VAL A 24 -10.34 9.46 4.19
CA VAL A 24 -10.96 9.30 2.87
C VAL A 24 -10.03 8.55 1.93
N ILE A 25 -8.75 8.94 1.86
CA ILE A 25 -7.78 8.27 0.99
C ILE A 25 -7.57 6.81 1.42
N LYS A 26 -7.54 6.53 2.72
CA LYS A 26 -7.47 5.17 3.25
C LYS A 26 -8.68 4.34 2.84
N GLU A 27 -9.88 4.88 3.00
CA GLU A 27 -11.13 4.20 2.67
C GLU A 27 -11.20 3.88 1.17
N CYS A 28 -11.00 4.88 0.31
CA CYS A 28 -10.98 4.69 -1.14
C CYS A 28 -9.92 3.68 -1.58
N THR A 29 -8.70 3.78 -1.07
CA THR A 29 -7.63 2.83 -1.44
C THR A 29 -7.96 1.42 -0.95
N THR A 30 -8.50 1.28 0.26
CA THR A 30 -8.89 -0.03 0.82
C THR A 30 -10.03 -0.66 0.01
N GLU A 31 -11.00 0.13 -0.42
CA GLU A 31 -12.11 -0.33 -1.26
C GLU A 31 -11.61 -0.88 -2.60
N VAL A 32 -10.70 -0.16 -3.27
CA VAL A 32 -10.22 -0.52 -4.61
C VAL A 32 -9.23 -1.68 -4.58
N VAL A 33 -8.21 -1.63 -3.72
CA VAL A 33 -7.11 -2.61 -3.74
C VAL A 33 -7.03 -3.53 -2.53
N GLY A 34 -7.88 -3.36 -1.51
CA GLY A 34 -7.80 -4.14 -0.26
C GLY A 34 -7.90 -5.64 -0.46
N ASN A 35 -8.81 -6.10 -1.34
CA ASN A 35 -8.93 -7.52 -1.66
C ASN A 35 -7.73 -8.03 -2.46
N ILE A 36 -7.22 -7.22 -3.40
CA ILE A 36 -6.01 -7.56 -4.20
C ILE A 36 -4.78 -7.69 -3.29
N MET A 37 -4.64 -6.81 -2.30
CA MET A 37 -3.55 -6.85 -1.32
C MET A 37 -3.63 -8.09 -0.43
N LYS A 38 -4.82 -8.50 0.01
CA LYS A 38 -5.00 -9.76 0.77
C LYS A 38 -4.54 -10.96 -0.06
N ASP A 39 -5.01 -11.07 -1.30
CA ASP A 39 -4.60 -12.16 -2.20
C ASP A 39 -3.09 -12.14 -2.47
N GLY A 40 -2.53 -10.95 -2.71
CA GLY A 40 -1.11 -10.76 -2.96
C GLY A 40 -0.25 -11.14 -1.76
N ALA A 41 -0.65 -10.74 -0.56
CA ALA A 41 0.05 -11.07 0.66
C ALA A 41 0.00 -12.57 0.96
N GLU A 42 -1.14 -13.25 0.73
CA GLU A 42 -1.21 -14.70 0.83
C GLU A 42 -0.30 -15.41 -0.17
N ALA A 43 -0.33 -14.98 -1.44
CA ALA A 43 0.52 -15.54 -2.48
C ALA A 43 2.01 -15.38 -2.14
N MET A 44 2.41 -14.19 -1.69
CA MET A 44 3.77 -13.92 -1.27
C MET A 44 4.15 -14.66 0.03
N LYS A 45 3.23 -14.87 0.97
CA LYS A 45 3.46 -15.69 2.18
C LYS A 45 3.77 -17.13 1.81
N ARG A 46 3.05 -17.72 0.84
CA ARG A 46 3.33 -19.08 0.34
C ARG A 46 4.70 -19.15 -0.33
N VAL A 47 5.08 -18.12 -1.07
CA VAL A 47 6.41 -18.02 -1.68
C VAL A 47 7.49 -17.91 -0.60
N SER A 48 7.35 -17.00 0.37
CA SER A 48 8.35 -16.81 1.43
C SER A 48 8.54 -18.05 2.30
N GLN A 49 7.48 -18.82 2.56
CA GLN A 49 7.58 -20.12 3.24
C GLN A 49 8.42 -21.14 2.44
N ARG A 50 8.22 -21.21 1.11
CA ARG A 50 9.03 -22.06 0.23
C ARG A 50 10.50 -21.64 0.19
N TYR A 51 10.78 -20.34 0.15
CA TYR A 51 12.15 -19.83 0.16
C TYR A 51 12.84 -19.98 1.52
N ARG A 52 12.11 -19.82 2.63
CA ARG A 52 12.60 -20.15 3.98
C ARG A 52 13.00 -21.62 4.10
N ALA A 53 12.22 -22.55 3.55
CA ALA A 53 12.56 -23.97 3.51
C ALA A 53 13.84 -24.26 2.69
N MET A 54 14.22 -23.37 1.78
CA MET A 54 15.47 -23.42 1.00
C MET A 54 16.64 -22.65 1.62
N GLY A 55 16.54 -22.22 2.89
CA GLY A 55 17.61 -21.50 3.59
C GLY A 55 17.86 -20.07 3.10
N ARG A 56 17.00 -19.54 2.22
CA ARG A 56 17.06 -18.15 1.74
C ARG A 56 16.03 -17.34 2.52
N GLY A 57 16.47 -16.73 3.61
CA GLY A 57 15.62 -15.96 4.53
C GLY A 57 15.04 -14.71 3.89
N ILE A 58 13.95 -14.83 3.13
CA ILE A 58 13.14 -13.70 2.69
C ILE A 58 12.07 -13.51 3.77
N SER A 59 12.37 -12.68 4.77
CA SER A 59 11.44 -12.27 5.81
C SER A 59 11.07 -10.80 5.62
N GLU A 60 10.54 -10.46 4.45
CA GLU A 60 9.86 -9.17 4.30
C GLU A 60 8.43 -9.28 4.85
N TYR A 61 8.13 -8.47 5.86
CA TYR A 61 6.77 -8.31 6.35
C TYR A 61 5.95 -7.62 5.26
N ILE A 62 4.92 -8.29 4.77
CA ILE A 62 4.04 -7.76 3.74
C ILE A 62 2.77 -7.26 4.40
N HIS A 63 2.51 -5.96 4.24
CA HIS A 63 1.31 -5.33 4.74
C HIS A 63 0.07 -5.89 4.02
N LEU A 64 -0.95 -6.25 4.79
CA LEU A 64 -2.24 -6.76 4.28
C LEU A 64 -3.15 -5.64 3.79
N THR A 65 -2.85 -4.40 4.17
CA THR A 65 -3.67 -3.22 3.90
C THR A 65 -2.80 -2.07 3.38
N PRO A 66 -3.38 -1.15 2.59
CA PRO A 66 -2.68 0.03 2.13
C PRO A 66 -2.08 0.82 3.30
N GLN A 67 -0.88 1.35 3.08
CA GLN A 67 -0.19 2.19 4.05
C GLN A 67 -0.38 3.65 3.66
N ILE A 68 -0.77 4.48 4.62
CA ILE A 68 -0.96 5.92 4.43
C ILE A 68 0.25 6.65 4.99
N ARG A 69 0.80 7.57 4.22
CA ARG A 69 1.88 8.46 4.62
C ARG A 69 1.45 9.91 4.39
N VAL A 70 1.80 10.77 5.32
CA VAL A 70 1.61 12.22 5.17
C VAL A 70 2.96 12.90 5.16
N GLU A 71 3.12 13.83 4.23
CA GLU A 71 4.29 14.68 4.10
C GLU A 71 3.86 16.14 4.00
N LEU A 72 4.51 17.02 4.77
CA LEU A 72 4.26 18.45 4.72
C LEU A 72 5.09 19.06 3.59
N ALA A 73 4.49 19.92 2.79
CA ALA A 73 5.13 20.70 1.74
C ALA A 73 4.84 22.20 1.94
N ASP A 74 5.40 23.08 1.11
CA ASP A 74 5.34 24.52 1.36
C ASP A 74 3.91 25.10 1.32
N SER A 75 3.04 24.58 0.44
CA SER A 75 1.68 25.10 0.23
C SER A 75 0.56 24.08 0.45
N CYS A 76 0.91 22.84 0.80
CA CYS A 76 -0.03 21.74 0.97
C CYS A 76 0.57 20.65 1.86
N PHE A 77 -0.24 19.66 2.22
CA PHE A 77 0.26 18.38 2.69
C PHE A 77 -0.07 17.30 1.66
N ASN A 78 0.88 16.42 1.40
CA ASN A 78 0.70 15.28 0.52
C ASN A 78 0.25 14.09 1.35
N VAL A 79 -0.81 13.44 0.92
CA VAL A 79 -1.26 12.16 1.47
C VAL A 79 -1.00 11.09 0.42
N SER A 80 -0.04 10.21 0.70
CA SER A 80 0.30 9.09 -0.16
C SER A 80 -0.30 7.79 0.34
N ALA A 81 -0.80 6.97 -0.57
CA ALA A 81 -1.23 5.61 -0.30
C ALA A 81 -0.33 4.63 -1.06
N ARG A 82 0.34 3.76 -0.31
CA ARG A 82 1.22 2.72 -0.85
C ARG A 82 0.57 1.35 -0.70
N TYR A 83 0.57 0.58 -1.79
CA TYR A 83 -0.13 -0.69 -1.86
C TYR A 83 0.57 -1.68 -2.79
N ILE A 84 0.11 -2.94 -2.76
CA ILE A 84 0.54 -3.99 -3.69
C ILE A 84 -0.60 -4.28 -4.66
N VAL A 85 -0.27 -4.33 -5.94
CA VAL A 85 -1.23 -4.66 -7.01
C VAL A 85 -0.64 -5.70 -7.97
N LYS A 86 -1.51 -6.39 -8.72
CA LYS A 86 -1.07 -7.26 -9.82
C LYS A 86 -0.50 -6.37 -10.93
N ALA A 87 0.63 -6.74 -11.52
CA ALA A 87 1.32 -5.94 -12.54
C ALA A 87 0.48 -5.55 -13.77
N ARG A 88 -0.62 -6.27 -14.04
CA ARG A 88 -1.54 -6.01 -15.16
C ARG A 88 -2.76 -5.15 -14.79
N HIS A 89 -2.90 -4.77 -13.52
CA HIS A 89 -4.04 -4.03 -12.96
C HIS A 89 -3.58 -2.73 -12.28
N ARG A 90 -2.45 -2.19 -12.73
CA ARG A 90 -1.97 -0.88 -12.28
C ARG A 90 -2.89 0.21 -12.83
#